data_AF-A0AAE0XTJ1-F1
#
_entry.id   AF-A0AAE0XTJ1-F1
#
_cell.length_a   1.000
_cell.length_b   1.000
_cell.length_c   1.000
_cell.angle_alpha   90.00
_cell.angle_beta   90.00
_cell.angle_gamma   90.00
#
_symmetry.space_group_name_H-M   'P 1'
#
loop_
_entity.id
_entity.type
_entity.pdbx_description
1 polymer ?
#
loop_
_entity_poly.entity_id
_entity_poly.type
_entity_poly.pdbx_seq_one_letter_code
_entity_poly.pdbx_strand_id
1 'polypeptide(L)'
;MFMIRTAITQHFIRAHVCDSDTNALIERQPKSVAAPTIRLAIREFLASLSTMPAHYCRKSSSKKYFERTFYSKMEVYSVYREWCGERNLVAASRQVFVDEFDEGNSAIFRPRNDQCDMCVSYKEGNVDEATYALHIMRKDMARAV
;
A
#
# COMPACT_ATOMS: atom_id res chain seq x y z
N MET A 1 -16.42 -70.90 -33.73
CA MET A 1 -16.04 -69.76 -32.89
C MET A 1 -16.99 -69.73 -31.69
N PHE A 2 -16.72 -70.55 -30.67
CA PHE A 2 -17.48 -70.60 -29.41
C PHE A 2 -16.76 -69.72 -28.39
N MET A 3 -17.40 -68.63 -27.96
CA MET A 3 -16.97 -67.86 -26.79
C MET A 3 -17.90 -68.20 -25.64
N ILE A 4 -17.43 -68.95 -24.65
CA ILE A 4 -18.02 -68.92 -23.31
C ILE A 4 -16.89 -68.96 -22.29
N ARG A 5 -16.64 -67.81 -21.66
CA ARG A 5 -16.17 -67.75 -20.27
C ARG A 5 -17.07 -66.74 -19.53
N THR A 6 -18.08 -67.31 -18.89
CA THR A 6 -18.58 -66.94 -17.56
C THR A 6 -17.41 -66.62 -16.61
N ALA A 7 -17.53 -65.86 -15.53
CA ALA A 7 -18.53 -65.00 -14.93
C ALA A 7 -17.83 -64.39 -13.69
N ILE A 8 -18.61 -63.61 -12.91
CA ILE A 8 -18.40 -63.31 -11.48
C ILE A 8 -17.21 -62.36 -11.20
N THR A 9 -17.30 -61.27 -10.45
CA THR A 9 -17.93 -60.96 -9.16
C THR A 9 -17.84 -59.42 -9.02
N GLN A 10 -18.61 -58.65 -8.25
CA GLN A 10 -19.74 -58.81 -7.34
C GLN A 10 -19.85 -57.45 -6.62
N HIS A 11 -21.07 -57.09 -6.22
CA HIS A 11 -21.49 -56.04 -5.27
C HIS A 11 -22.19 -54.82 -5.92
N PHE A 12 -23.53 -54.71 -5.86
CA PHE A 12 -24.40 -54.40 -4.68
C PHE A 12 -23.98 -53.04 -4.07
N ILE A 13 -24.79 -51.98 -3.91
CA ILE A 13 -26.20 -51.83 -3.55
C ILE A 13 -26.74 -50.48 -4.06
N ARG A 14 -28.03 -50.48 -4.44
CA ARG A 14 -28.93 -49.35 -4.68
C ARG A 14 -29.61 -48.95 -3.36
N ALA A 15 -29.58 -47.70 -2.91
CA ALA A 15 -30.65 -47.10 -2.10
C ALA A 15 -30.48 -45.58 -1.84
N HIS A 16 -31.62 -44.91 -1.89
CA HIS A 16 -31.93 -43.51 -1.56
C HIS A 16 -31.60 -43.09 -0.12
N VAL A 17 -31.27 -41.81 0.08
CA VAL A 17 -31.86 -40.94 1.13
C VAL A 17 -32.01 -39.52 0.56
N CYS A 18 -33.16 -38.88 0.82
CA CYS A 18 -33.45 -37.48 0.51
C CYS A 18 -33.07 -36.54 1.66
N ASP A 19 -32.84 -35.28 1.28
CA ASP A 19 -32.96 -34.01 2.00
C ASP A 19 -32.94 -33.95 3.54
N SER A 20 -32.10 -33.07 4.09
CA SER A 20 -32.43 -32.18 5.21
C SER A 20 -31.47 -30.98 5.26
N ASP A 21 -32.06 -29.82 5.53
CA ASP A 21 -31.54 -28.46 5.40
C ASP A 21 -30.25 -28.14 6.19
N THR A 22 -29.38 -27.32 5.61
CA THR A 22 -28.76 -26.18 6.31
C THR A 22 -28.28 -25.11 5.31
N ASN A 23 -28.81 -23.91 5.49
CA ASN A 23 -28.28 -22.66 4.94
C ASN A 23 -26.76 -22.57 5.15
N ALA A 24 -26.00 -22.50 4.07
CA ALA A 24 -24.69 -21.86 4.07
C ALA A 24 -24.69 -20.83 2.95
N LEU A 25 -24.65 -19.56 3.37
CA LEU A 25 -24.44 -18.39 2.54
C LEU A 25 -23.42 -18.69 1.44
N ILE A 26 -23.91 -18.96 0.23
CA ILE A 26 -23.23 -18.43 -0.94
C ILE A 26 -23.46 -16.93 -0.82
N GLU A 27 -22.54 -16.24 -0.15
CA GLU A 27 -22.49 -14.78 -0.19
C GLU A 27 -22.40 -14.41 -1.66
N ARG A 28 -23.55 -13.98 -2.18
CA ARG A 28 -23.69 -13.32 -3.45
C ARG A 28 -22.77 -12.11 -3.37
N GLN A 29 -21.58 -12.19 -3.97
CA GLN A 29 -20.78 -11.01 -4.25
C GLN A 29 -21.73 -10.02 -4.97
N PRO A 30 -22.02 -8.84 -4.39
CA PRO A 30 -23.02 -7.95 -4.96
C PRO A 30 -22.51 -7.48 -6.32
N LYS A 31 -23.23 -7.89 -7.38
CA LYS A 31 -23.14 -7.30 -8.72
C LYS A 31 -23.74 -5.89 -8.67
N SER A 32 -23.03 -4.94 -8.06
CA SER A 32 -23.20 -3.48 -8.21
C SER A 32 -22.25 -2.71 -7.29
N VAL A 33 -20.99 -2.57 -7.68
CA VAL A 33 -20.18 -1.45 -7.19
C VAL A 33 -19.76 -0.69 -8.43
N ALA A 34 -20.30 0.52 -8.58
CA ALA A 34 -19.85 1.47 -9.60
C ALA A 34 -18.31 1.49 -9.60
N ALA A 35 -17.68 1.59 -10.78
CA ALA A 35 -16.23 1.63 -10.93
C ALA A 35 -15.62 2.48 -9.80
N PRO A 36 -14.67 1.95 -9.00
CA PRO A 36 -14.15 2.67 -7.85
C PRO A 36 -13.63 4.02 -8.33
N THR A 37 -14.12 5.10 -7.71
CA THR A 37 -13.63 6.45 -7.97
C THR A 37 -12.11 6.41 -7.83
N ILE A 38 -11.39 7.10 -8.72
CA ILE A 38 -9.92 7.12 -8.76
C ILE A 38 -9.29 7.37 -7.36
N ARG A 39 -9.93 8.21 -6.53
CA ARG A 39 -9.53 8.50 -5.14
C ARG A 39 -9.66 7.30 -4.20
N LEU A 40 -10.68 6.45 -4.38
CA LEU A 40 -10.85 5.24 -3.58
C LEU A 40 -9.71 4.25 -3.85
N ALA A 41 -9.31 4.09 -5.12
CA ALA A 41 -8.18 3.23 -5.48
C ALA A 41 -6.86 3.72 -4.86
N ILE A 42 -6.65 5.04 -4.75
CA ILE A 42 -5.48 5.61 -4.04
C ILE A 42 -5.52 5.20 -2.56
N ARG A 43 -6.66 5.34 -1.90
CA ARG A 43 -6.80 5.00 -0.47
C ARG A 43 -6.58 3.50 -0.23
N GLU A 44 -7.11 2.65 -1.10
CA GLU A 44 -6.89 1.21 -1.05
C GLU A 44 -5.40 0.86 -1.21
N PHE A 45 -4.74 1.47 -2.19
CA PHE A 45 -3.30 1.32 -2.37
C PHE A 45 -2.52 1.76 -1.12
N LEU A 46 -2.80 2.96 -0.59
CA LEU A 46 -2.12 3.47 0.61
C LEU A 46 -2.39 2.60 1.86
N ALA A 47 -3.57 1.99 1.96
CA ALA A 47 -3.90 1.06 3.03
C ALA A 47 -3.20 -0.30 2.88
N SER A 48 -2.90 -0.71 1.65
CA SER A 48 -2.15 -1.94 1.36
C SER A 48 -0.66 -1.85 1.69
N LEU A 49 -0.11 -0.62 1.77
CA LEU A 49 1.28 -0.39 2.17
C LEU A 49 1.47 -0.67 3.67
N SER A 50 2.60 -1.29 4.04
CA SER A 50 2.93 -1.53 5.45
C SER A 50 3.12 -0.19 6.19
N THR A 51 2.33 0.01 7.24
CA THR A 51 2.48 1.14 8.15
C THR A 51 3.40 0.77 9.31
N MET A 52 4.26 1.70 9.72
CA MET A 52 5.10 1.55 10.91
C MET A 52 4.23 1.43 12.17
N PRO A 53 4.66 0.62 13.15
CA PRO A 53 4.03 0.60 14.46
C PRO A 53 3.99 1.98 15.13
N ALA A 54 2.93 2.24 15.88
CA ALA A 54 2.68 3.54 16.51
C ALA A 54 3.81 3.99 17.47
N HIS A 55 4.59 3.08 18.05
CA HIS A 55 5.68 3.43 18.98
C HIS A 55 6.86 4.14 18.30
N TYR A 56 6.98 4.06 16.97
CA TYR A 56 7.94 4.85 16.20
C TYR A 56 7.40 6.23 15.83
N CYS A 57 6.08 6.42 15.94
CA CYS A 57 5.44 7.71 15.68
C CYS A 57 5.64 8.63 16.89
N ARG A 58 5.83 9.93 16.63
CA ARG A 58 5.84 10.93 17.72
C ARG A 58 4.46 10.94 18.40
N LYS A 59 4.43 10.87 19.73
CA LYS A 59 3.19 10.84 20.53
C LYS A 59 2.21 11.98 20.23
N SER A 60 2.71 13.14 19.80
CA SER A 60 1.92 14.32 19.45
C SER A 60 1.39 14.33 18.01
N SER A 61 1.75 13.35 17.18
CA SER A 61 1.42 13.30 15.75
C SER A 61 0.45 12.16 15.45
N SER A 62 -0.67 12.47 14.80
CA SER A 62 -1.61 11.49 14.25
C SER A 62 -1.18 10.89 12.90
N LYS A 63 -0.02 11.33 12.36
CA LYS A 63 0.49 10.86 11.06
C LYS A 63 0.80 9.37 11.06
N LYS A 64 0.41 8.69 9.98
CA LYS A 64 0.75 7.30 9.68
C LYS A 64 2.05 7.29 8.89
N TYR A 65 3.11 6.76 9.49
CA TYR A 65 4.39 6.67 8.81
C TYR A 65 4.50 5.36 8.05
N PHE A 66 4.83 5.43 6.77
CA PHE A 66 5.22 4.23 6.03
C PHE A 66 6.62 3.79 6.44
N GLU A 67 6.87 2.49 6.31
CA GLU A 67 8.20 1.91 6.51
C GLU A 67 9.23 2.59 5.60
N ARG A 68 10.51 2.51 5.98
CA ARG A 68 11.63 3.21 5.32
C ARG A 68 11.99 2.61 3.94
N THR A 69 10.98 2.20 3.18
CA THR A 69 11.09 1.72 1.82
C THR A 69 11.10 2.87 0.83
N PHE A 70 10.44 3.99 1.18
CA PHE A 70 10.28 5.12 0.28
C PHE A 70 11.08 6.33 0.77
N TYR A 71 11.66 7.08 -0.17
CA TYR A 71 12.30 8.35 0.10
C TYR A 71 11.37 9.52 -0.22
N SER A 72 10.54 9.43 -1.27
CA SER A 72 9.69 10.55 -1.70
C SER A 72 8.27 10.15 -2.07
N LYS A 73 7.33 11.09 -1.99
CA LYS A 73 5.94 10.88 -2.45
C LYS A 73 5.88 10.46 -3.93
N MET A 74 6.84 10.92 -4.73
CA MET A 74 6.93 10.58 -6.15
C MET A 74 7.32 9.12 -6.38
N GLU A 75 8.14 8.56 -5.50
CA GLU A 75 8.50 7.15 -5.52
C GLU A 75 7.30 6.28 -5.17
N VAL A 76 6.56 6.66 -4.13
CA VAL A 76 5.27 6.01 -3.78
C VAL A 76 4.29 6.09 -4.96
N TYR A 77 4.23 7.24 -5.64
CA TYR A 77 3.39 7.40 -6.84
C TYR A 77 3.82 6.49 -8.00
N SER A 78 5.13 6.28 -8.21
CA SER A 78 5.61 5.33 -9.23
C SER A 78 5.11 3.91 -8.95
N VAL A 79 5.22 3.46 -7.70
CA VAL A 79 4.71 2.15 -7.28
C VAL A 79 3.18 2.07 -7.40
N TYR A 80 2.46 3.16 -7.07
CA TYR A 80 1.02 3.24 -7.29
C TYR A 80 0.65 3.06 -8.77
N ARG A 81 1.40 3.69 -9.70
CA ARG A 81 1.14 3.52 -11.14
C ARG A 81 1.36 2.09 -11.61
N GLU A 82 2.40 1.43 -11.10
CA GLU A 82 2.65 0.01 -11.39
C GLU A 82 1.51 -0.86 -10.85
N TRP A 83 1.10 -0.63 -9.60
CA TRP A 83 -0.03 -1.31 -8.96
C TRP A 83 -1.35 -1.14 -9.72
N CYS A 84 -1.61 0.06 -10.28
CA CYS A 84 -2.75 0.30 -11.17
C CYS A 84 -2.62 -0.45 -12.50
N GLY A 85 -1.42 -0.48 -13.08
CA GLY A 85 -1.14 -1.19 -14.33
C GLY A 85 -1.42 -2.69 -14.21
N GLU A 86 -0.98 -3.32 -13.13
CA GLU A 86 -1.25 -4.73 -12.83
C GLU A 86 -2.76 -5.05 -12.70
N ARG A 87 -3.54 -4.06 -12.25
CA ARG A 87 -4.99 -4.19 -12.04
C ARG A 87 -5.83 -3.68 -13.21
N ASN A 88 -5.20 -3.26 -14.31
CA ASN A 88 -5.85 -2.63 -15.45
C ASN A 88 -6.71 -1.41 -15.04
N LEU A 89 -6.26 -0.65 -14.04
CA LEU A 89 -6.90 0.57 -13.56
C LEU A 89 -6.26 1.80 -14.21
N VAL A 90 -7.07 2.84 -14.44
CA VAL A 90 -6.55 4.15 -14.86
C VAL A 90 -5.95 4.86 -13.65
N ALA A 91 -4.63 5.09 -13.69
CA ALA A 91 -3.93 5.79 -12.62
C ALA A 91 -4.34 7.28 -12.53
N ALA A 92 -4.45 7.79 -11.31
CA ALA A 92 -4.66 9.21 -11.05
C ALA A 92 -3.51 10.10 -11.55
N SER A 93 -3.79 11.39 -11.73
CA SER A 93 -2.73 12.39 -11.90
C SER A 93 -1.89 12.51 -10.62
N ARG A 94 -0.63 12.96 -10.77
CA ARG A 94 0.29 13.18 -9.64
C ARG A 94 -0.30 14.08 -8.58
N GLN A 95 -0.96 15.16 -8.99
CA GLN A 95 -1.53 16.13 -8.04
C GLN A 95 -2.61 15.47 -7.18
N VAL A 96 -3.57 14.79 -7.81
CA VAL A 96 -4.66 14.11 -7.09
C VAL A 96 -4.13 13.06 -6.12
N PHE A 97 -3.07 12.34 -6.51
CA PHE A 97 -2.40 11.39 -5.62
C PHE A 97 -1.76 12.08 -4.41
N VAL A 98 -1.02 13.17 -4.63
CA VAL A 98 -0.36 13.90 -3.54
C VAL A 98 -1.38 14.50 -2.57
N ASP A 99 -2.48 15.05 -3.10
CA ASP A 99 -3.57 15.59 -2.29
C ASP A 99 -4.19 14.50 -1.40
N GLU A 100 -4.55 13.34 -1.97
CA GLU A 100 -5.08 12.20 -1.19
C GLU A 100 -4.06 11.63 -0.20
N PHE A 101 -2.77 11.64 -0.54
CA PHE A 101 -1.70 11.21 0.36
C PHE A 101 -1.63 12.12 1.61
N ASP A 102 -1.72 13.43 1.41
CA ASP A 102 -1.71 14.41 2.49
C ASP A 102 -3.00 14.38 3.32
N GLU A 103 -4.16 14.28 2.67
CA GLU A 103 -5.47 14.11 3.33
C GLU A 103 -5.52 12.83 4.18
N GLY A 104 -4.86 11.76 3.73
CA GLY A 104 -4.75 10.49 4.45
C GLY A 104 -3.89 10.52 5.72
N ASN A 105 -3.30 11.68 6.06
CA ASN A 105 -2.30 11.83 7.12
C ASN A 105 -1.12 10.87 6.99
N SER A 106 -0.82 10.46 5.76
CA SER A 106 0.30 9.58 5.48
C SER A 106 1.60 10.38 5.39
N ALA A 107 2.68 9.81 5.91
CA ALA A 107 3.99 10.43 5.88
C ALA A 107 5.07 9.39 5.61
N ILE A 108 6.15 9.82 4.98
CA ILE A 108 7.32 8.98 4.76
C ILE A 108 8.26 9.18 5.95
N PHE A 109 8.61 8.11 6.65
CA PHE A 109 9.51 8.21 7.78
C PHE A 109 10.92 8.55 7.31
N ARG A 110 11.43 9.69 7.77
CA ARG A 110 12.83 10.07 7.59
C ARG A 110 13.44 10.28 8.98
N PRO A 111 14.33 9.39 9.45
CA PRO A 111 14.92 9.56 10.75
C PRO A 111 15.86 10.75 10.76
N ARG A 112 16.11 11.23 11.98
CA ARG A 112 16.91 12.43 12.23
C ARG A 112 18.38 12.24 11.86
N ASN A 113 18.92 11.03 11.98
CA ASN A 113 20.33 10.74 11.70
C ASN A 113 20.74 11.05 10.26
N ASP A 114 19.79 11.01 9.31
CA ASP A 114 20.02 11.30 7.89
C ASP A 114 19.81 12.79 7.55
N GLN A 115 19.50 13.62 8.55
CA GLN A 115 19.19 15.04 8.39
C GLN A 115 20.31 15.88 9.01
N CYS A 116 20.75 16.90 8.27
CA CYS A 116 21.69 17.87 8.82
C CYS A 116 21.00 18.72 9.89
N ASP A 117 21.52 18.69 11.12
CA ASP A 117 20.96 19.46 12.25
C ASP A 117 20.81 20.95 11.93
N MET A 118 21.82 21.55 11.29
CA MET A 118 21.78 22.97 10.92
C MET A 118 20.68 23.28 9.89
N CYS A 119 20.48 22.40 8.91
CA CYS A 119 19.39 22.54 7.93
C CYS A 119 18.01 22.40 8.58
N VAL A 120 17.86 21.50 9.56
CA VAL A 120 16.60 21.30 10.29
C VAL A 120 16.31 22.50 11.17
N SER A 121 17.29 22.96 11.96
CA SER A 121 17.14 24.09 12.86
C SER A 121 16.79 25.39 12.12
N TYR A 122 17.36 25.65 10.93
CA TYR A 122 16.98 26.80 10.12
C TYR A 122 15.52 26.72 9.63
N LYS A 123 15.05 25.55 9.19
CA LYS A 123 13.64 25.36 8.80
C LYS A 123 12.67 25.58 9.96
N GLU A 124 13.09 25.25 11.17
CA GLU A 124 12.32 25.48 12.39
C GLU A 124 12.43 26.94 12.90
N GLY A 125 13.20 27.80 12.22
CA GLY A 125 13.37 29.21 12.59
C GLY A 125 14.31 29.44 13.77
N ASN A 126 15.11 28.43 14.16
CA ASN A 126 16.04 28.50 15.29
C ASN A 126 17.43 29.05 14.90
N VAL A 127 17.68 29.32 13.62
CA VAL A 127 18.96 29.78 13.08
C VAL A 127 18.72 30.96 12.15
N ASP A 128 19.60 31.94 12.18
CA ASP A 128 19.56 33.13 11.32
C ASP A 128 19.98 32.82 9.86
N GLU A 129 19.54 33.67 8.95
CA GLU A 129 19.82 33.54 7.51
C GLU A 129 21.32 33.53 7.19
N ALA A 130 22.12 34.36 7.88
CA ALA A 130 23.53 34.50 7.59
C ALA A 130 24.30 33.22 7.96
N THR A 131 24.00 32.64 9.12
CA THR A 131 24.55 31.35 9.55
C THR A 131 24.16 30.22 8.59
N TYR A 132 22.90 30.19 8.13
CA TYR A 132 22.45 29.19 7.17
C TYR A 132 23.11 29.35 5.79
N ALA A 133 23.25 30.58 5.29
CA ALA A 133 23.93 30.85 4.02
C ALA A 133 25.39 30.36 4.05
N LEU A 134 26.12 30.63 5.15
CA LEU A 134 27.49 30.14 5.34
C LEU A 134 27.56 28.60 5.36
N HIS A 135 26.58 27.94 5.96
CA HIS A 135 26.46 26.49 5.96
C HIS A 135 26.31 25.92 4.54
N ILE A 136 25.43 26.50 3.73
CA ILE A 136 25.23 26.09 2.34
C ILE A 136 26.51 26.28 1.53
N MET A 137 27.16 27.44 1.66
CA MET A 137 28.44 27.69 0.99
C MET A 137 29.50 26.62 1.33
N ARG A 138 29.68 26.30 2.62
CA ARG A 138 30.65 25.27 3.06
C ARG A 138 30.31 23.90 2.50
N LYS A 139 29.03 23.54 2.49
CA LYS A 139 28.53 22.27 1.96
C LYS A 139 28.78 22.15 0.45
N ASP A 140 28.56 23.21 -0.31
CA ASP A 140 28.76 23.21 -1.76
C ASP A 140 30.25 23.18 -2.12
N MET A 141 31.10 23.91 -1.37
CA MET A 141 32.56 23.82 -1.51
C MET A 141 33.08 22.40 -1.29
N ALA A 142 32.60 21.70 -0.25
CA ALA A 142 33.03 20.34 0.05
C ALA A 142 32.58 19.30 -1.00
N ARG A 143 31.50 19.58 -1.75
CA ARG A 143 30.97 18.70 -2.81
C ARG A 143 31.57 18.98 -4.18
N ALA A 144 32.23 20.13 -4.33
CA ALA A 144 32.92 20.52 -5.55
C ALA A 144 34.32 19.87 -5.68
N VAL A 145 34.75 19.13 -4.65
CA VAL A 145 35.97 18.31 -4.61
C VAL A 145 35.63 16.87 -4.98
#